data_AF-A0A1B0BXS3-F1
#
_entry.id   AF-A0A1B0BXS3-F1
#
_cell.length_a   1.000
_cell.length_b   1.000
_cell.length_c   1.000
_cell.angle_alpha   90.00
_cell.angle_beta   90.00
_cell.angle_gamma   90.00
#
_symmetry.space_group_name_H-M   'P 1'
#
loop_
_entity.id
_entity.type
_entity.pdbx_description
1 polymer ?
#
loop_
_entity_poly.entity_id
_entity_poly.type
_entity_poly.pdbx_seq_one_letter_code
_entity_poly.pdbx_strand_id
1 'polypeptide(L)' 'MTAKMINKVEIIAEENCKNSAYGSSFLDGLNKMRIDQKYCDFTLEVDGDIVKVHKVALAIGSPYFAKMLES' A
#
# COMPACT_ATOMS: atom_id res chain seq x y z
N MET A 1 38.21 20.38 -37.98
CA MET A 1 36.97 20.77 -37.29
C MET A 1 35.95 19.68 -37.50
N THR A 2 35.53 18.95 -36.46
CA THR A 2 34.16 18.39 -36.36
C THR A 2 33.94 17.89 -34.93
N ALA A 3 32.85 18.37 -34.36
CA ALA A 3 32.54 18.35 -32.94
C ALA A 3 32.19 16.95 -32.43
N LYS A 4 32.76 16.60 -31.27
CA LYS A 4 32.36 15.47 -30.46
C LYS A 4 30.93 15.74 -29.97
N MET A 5 29.93 15.08 -30.53
CA MET A 5 28.55 15.14 -30.02
C MET A 5 28.52 14.44 -28.67
N ILE A 6 28.62 15.24 -27.61
CA ILE A 6 28.45 14.79 -26.24
C ILE A 6 26.94 14.63 -26.06
N ASN A 7 26.47 13.38 -26.11
CA ASN A 7 25.10 13.02 -25.82
C ASN A 7 24.87 13.25 -24.33
N LYS A 8 24.49 14.48 -23.97
CA LYS A 8 24.23 14.90 -22.60
C LYS A 8 22.88 14.31 -22.20
N VAL A 9 22.91 13.07 -21.69
CA VAL A 9 21.78 12.51 -20.96
C VAL A 9 21.53 13.44 -19.78
N GLU A 10 20.47 14.24 -19.89
CA GLU A 10 20.06 15.18 -18.86
C GLU A 10 19.59 14.35 -17.67
N ILE A 11 20.41 14.30 -16.61
CA ILE A 11 20.04 13.63 -15.37
C ILE A 11 18.91 14.46 -14.76
N ILE A 12 17.68 14.01 -14.94
CA ILE A 12 16.52 14.59 -14.28
C ILE A 12 16.70 14.33 -12.79
N ALA A 13 16.96 15.40 -12.02
CA ALA A 13 17.03 15.29 -10.57
C ALA A 13 15.65 14.87 -10.04
N GLU A 14 15.61 13.79 -9.26
CA GLU A 14 14.37 13.34 -8.63
C GLU A 14 13.84 14.43 -7.70
N GLU A 15 12.60 14.90 -7.96
CA GLU A 15 11.94 15.86 -7.11
C GLU A 15 11.15 15.14 -6.00
N ASN A 16 11.38 15.52 -4.75
CA ASN A 16 10.63 14.99 -3.63
C ASN A 16 9.21 15.57 -3.59
N CYS A 17 8.22 14.79 -4.02
CA CYS A 17 6.80 15.15 -3.88
C CYS A 17 6.25 14.69 -2.53
N LYS A 18 5.61 15.60 -1.78
CA LYS A 18 4.90 15.28 -0.53
C LYS A 18 3.42 15.56 -0.68
N ASN A 19 2.58 14.55 -0.45
CA ASN A 19 1.14 14.71 -0.29
C ASN A 19 0.77 14.42 1.17
N SER A 20 0.48 15.48 1.93
CA SER A 20 0.15 15.39 3.36
C SER A 20 -1.11 14.58 3.65
N ALA A 21 -2.06 14.52 2.71
CA ALA A 21 -3.32 13.78 2.87
C ALA A 21 -3.22 12.31 2.40
N TYR A 22 -2.10 11.90 1.80
CA TYR A 22 -1.97 10.58 1.19
C TYR A 22 -2.27 9.45 2.18
N GLY A 23 -1.69 9.53 3.40
CA GLY A 23 -1.88 8.51 4.42
C GLY A 23 -3.36 8.32 4.79
N SER A 24 -4.08 9.41 5.08
CA SER A 24 -5.50 9.33 5.43
C SER A 24 -6.35 8.85 4.25
N SER A 25 -6.15 9.43 3.05
CA SER A 25 -6.92 9.04 1.87
C SER A 25 -6.70 7.58 1.47
N PHE A 26 -5.48 7.06 1.65
CA PHE A 26 -5.16 5.67 1.40
C PHE A 26 -5.87 4.73 2.39
N LEU A 27 -5.86 5.04 3.68
CA LEU A 27 -6.55 4.25 4.72
C LEU A 27 -8.07 4.29 4.55
N ASP A 28 -8.64 5.44 4.19
CA ASP A 28 -10.08 5.57 3.89
C ASP A 28 -10.47 4.70 2.69
N GLY A 29 -9.65 4.70 1.64
CA GLY A 29 -9.82 3.84 0.47
C GLY A 29 -9.77 2.36 0.82
N LEU A 30 -8.79 1.94 1.63
CA LEU A 30 -8.69 0.55 2.12
C LEU A 30 -9.92 0.13 2.92
N ASN A 31 -10.38 0.97 3.84
CA ASN A 31 -11.56 0.66 4.64
C ASN A 31 -12.83 0.58 3.79
N LYS A 32 -12.98 1.45 2.78
CA LYS A 32 -14.09 1.35 1.83
C LYS A 32 -14.05 0.04 1.05
N MET A 33 -12.87 -0.39 0.59
CA MET A 33 -12.71 -1.69 -0.06
C MET A 33 -13.07 -2.85 0.87
N ARG A 34 -12.77 -2.76 2.17
CA ARG A 34 -13.14 -3.77 3.16
C ARG A 34 -14.66 -3.87 3.33
N ILE A 35 -15.34 -2.73 3.45
CA ILE A 35 -16.82 -2.66 3.56
C ILE A 35 -17.48 -3.21 2.30
N ASP A 36 -16.97 -2.83 1.12
CA ASP A 36 -17.44 -3.31 -0.18
C ASP A 36 -17.00 -4.76 -0.49
N GLN A 37 -16.27 -5.41 0.41
CA GLN A 37 -15.69 -6.75 0.26
C GLN A 37 -14.80 -6.93 -0.99
N LYS A 38 -14.13 -5.87 -1.43
CA LYS A 38 -13.23 -5.86 -2.58
C LYS A 38 -11.80 -6.22 -2.14
N TYR A 39 -11.22 -7.17 -2.86
CA TYR A 39 -9.83 -7.63 -2.67
C TYR A 39 -9.52 -8.17 -1.27
N CYS A 40 -10.54 -8.46 -0.45
CA CYS A 40 -10.33 -9.14 0.82
C CYS A 40 -9.80 -10.55 0.56
N ASP A 41 -8.67 -10.87 1.18
CA ASP A 41 -7.91 -12.11 1.04
C ASP A 41 -7.80 -12.89 2.36
N PHE A 42 -8.50 -12.41 3.40
CA PHE A 42 -8.58 -13.06 4.70
C PHE A 42 -9.97 -12.89 5.33
N THR A 43 -10.29 -13.82 6.22
CA THR A 43 -11.55 -13.85 6.95
C THR A 43 -11.27 -14.11 8.42
N LEU A 44 -11.85 -13.30 9.30
CA LEU A 44 -11.87 -13.51 10.74
C LEU A 44 -13.26 -14.04 11.11
N GLU A 45 -13.28 -15.16 11.81
CA GLU A 45 -14.50 -15.70 12.42
C GLU A 45 -14.43 -15.44 13.93
N VAL A 46 -15.43 -14.75 14.47
CA VAL A 46 -15.51 -14.41 15.90
C VAL A 46 -16.95 -14.62 16.34
N ASP A 47 -17.19 -15.52 17.29
CA ASP A 47 -18.50 -15.80 17.86
C ASP A 47 -19.62 -16.11 16.82
N GLY A 48 -19.24 -16.71 15.69
CA GLY A 48 -20.14 -17.04 14.58
C GLY A 48 -20.33 -15.90 13.56
N ASP A 49 -19.77 -14.71 13.81
CA ASP A 49 -19.72 -13.62 12.86
C ASP A 49 -18.50 -13.71 11.95
N ILE A 50 -18.69 -13.35 10.68
CA ILE A 50 -17.67 -13.40 9.64
C ILE A 50 -17.28 -11.97 9.25
N VAL A 51 -16.00 -11.64 9.43
CA VAL A 51 -15.43 -10.35 9.03
C VAL A 51 -14.38 -10.57 7.94
N LYS A 52 -14.67 -10.12 6.71
CA LYS A 52 -13.71 -10.12 5.60
C LYS A 52 -12.74 -8.94 5.71
N VAL A 53 -11.45 -9.20 5.58
CA VAL A 53 -10.37 -8.21 5.76
C VAL A 53 -9.24 -8.41 4.76
N HIS A 54 -8.34 -7.43 4.68
CA HIS A 54 -7.08 -7.52 3.92
C HIS A 54 -5.93 -7.94 4.85
N LYS A 55 -5.19 -9.00 4.50
CA LYS A 55 -4.03 -9.50 5.26
C LYS A 55 -3.02 -8.40 5.56
N VAL A 56 -2.69 -7.61 4.53
CA VAL A 56 -1.70 -6.54 4.65
C VAL A 56 -2.12 -5.47 5.66
N ALA A 57 -3.40 -5.07 5.65
CA ALA A 57 -3.91 -4.09 6.60
C ALA A 57 -3.90 -4.64 8.03
N LEU A 58 -4.22 -5.93 8.19
CA LEU A 58 -4.22 -6.62 9.47
C LEU A 58 -2.80 -6.76 10.04
N ALA A 59 -1.83 -7.11 9.20
CA ALA A 59 -0.42 -7.20 9.57
C ALA A 59 0.16 -5.83 9.97
N ILE A 60 -0.15 -4.76 9.22
CA ILE A 60 0.28 -3.39 9.56
C ILE A 60 -0.31 -2.97 10.91
N GLY A 61 -1.59 -3.27 11.16
CA GLY A 61 -2.29 -2.86 12.38
C GLY A 61 -1.98 -3.71 13.62
N SER A 62 -1.36 -4.88 13.47
CA SER A 62 -1.14 -5.82 14.58
C SER A 62 0.08 -6.71 14.37
N PRO A 63 1.11 -6.61 15.23
CA PRO A 63 2.26 -7.51 15.20
C PRO A 63 1.90 -8.99 15.36
N TYR A 64 0.82 -9.29 16.08
CA TYR A 64 0.31 -10.66 16.23
C TYR A 64 -0.10 -11.23 14.87
N PHE A 65 -0.92 -10.48 14.12
CA PHE A 65 -1.38 -10.93 12.81
C PHE A 65 -0.27 -10.87 11.77
N ALA A 66 0.65 -9.91 11.86
CA ALA A 66 1.85 -9.91 11.04
C ALA A 66 2.61 -11.24 11.20
N LYS A 67 2.87 -11.64 12.45
CA LYS A 67 3.58 -12.88 12.72
C LYS A 67 2.81 -14.13 12.31
N MET A 68 1.49 -14.12 12.50
CA MET A 68 0.61 -15.23 12.11
C MET A 68 0.55 -15.42 10.58
N LEU A 69 0.70 -14.34 9.81
CA LEU A 69 0.59 -14.34 8.34
C LEU A 69 1.94 -14.47 7.63
N GLU A 70 3.06 -14.43 8.36
CA GLU A 70 4.38 -14.79 7.86
C GLU A 70 4.44 -16.31 7.64
N SER A 71 4.49 -16.72 6.37
CA SER A 71 4.77 -18.11 5.95
C SER A 71 6.26 -18.34 5.75
#